data_AF-A0A6T6BSA5-F1
#
_entry.id   AF-A0A6T6BSA5-F1
#
_cell.length_a   1.000
_cell.length_b   1.000
_cell.length_c   1.000
_cell.angle_alpha   90.00
_cell.angle_beta   90.00
_cell.angle_gamma   90.00
#
_symmetry.space_group_name_H-M   'P 1'
#
loop_
_entity.id
_entity.type
_entity.pdbx_description
1 polymer ?
#
loop_
_entity_poly.entity_id
_entity_poly.type
_entity_poly.pdbx_seq_one_letter_code
_entity_poly.pdbx_strand_id
1 'polypeptide(L)'
;MSDDSTRYRLILGMGKAGEGVCSRRVDMNGRVGGMDGVGWVWGFLPRVGDRSLGGEREVVCRGSPRGIRIGGRAVRTWKATEDDRSGVENGVELPSIRDTATLDREKRWLAQSITQWLDDEWMQQRIHEEIGQRVADIYARQVLEGETDLGGMVLAAGTELESMDMRDAFVGPFDIANKMSELILLRMGREVCCADVENDGITTPDETPDIASSGEQGVGGHSRPPGLPSLATGFDKYRFMGRLMDGSISAMVGNAAVLITLGYNYNGTSMSWEAGSDVEPFWTDHFPEQPPKFLGPDADDIACGEIDRLFLSQSEDVQSGLDDLIEALYGEEATRMAREESDPEFRQRERVCKFLHFVGDY
;
A
#
# COMPACT_ATOMS: atom_id res chain seq x y z
N MET A 1 -28.13 -58.58 -6.87
CA MET A 1 -27.56 -59.94 -6.76
C MET A 1 -26.10 -59.79 -7.12
N SER A 2 -25.27 -59.51 -6.12
CA SER A 2 -24.56 -60.51 -5.29
C SER A 2 -23.11 -60.48 -5.78
N ASP A 3 -22.22 -59.88 -4.98
CA ASP A 3 -21.35 -60.60 -4.02
C ASP A 3 -20.22 -61.33 -4.77
N ASP A 4 -18.99 -61.42 -4.30
CA ASP A 4 -18.32 -60.99 -3.07
C ASP A 4 -16.85 -61.43 -3.27
N SER A 5 -15.97 -60.85 -2.45
CA SER A 5 -14.78 -61.50 -1.90
C SER A 5 -13.56 -61.72 -2.82
N THR A 6 -12.31 -61.74 -2.37
CA THR A 6 -11.60 -61.37 -1.15
C THR A 6 -10.15 -61.76 -1.46
N ARG A 7 -9.16 -60.98 -1.04
CA ARG A 7 -7.92 -61.53 -0.45
C ARG A 7 -7.17 -60.47 0.35
N TYR A 8 -7.24 -60.67 1.65
CA TYR A 8 -6.46 -60.02 2.70
C TYR A 8 -4.97 -60.36 2.59
N ARG A 9 -4.12 -59.42 3.01
CA ARG A 9 -2.90 -59.77 3.75
C ARG A 9 -2.74 -58.86 4.96
N LEU A 10 -3.02 -59.45 6.12
CA LEU A 10 -2.59 -59.03 7.45
C LEU A 10 -1.07 -58.82 7.47
N ILE A 11 -0.61 -57.72 8.06
CA ILE A 11 0.56 -57.74 8.95
C ILE A 11 0.20 -56.96 10.22
N LEU A 12 0.26 -57.67 11.34
CA LEU A 12 0.11 -57.19 12.70
C LEU A 12 1.33 -56.35 13.13
N GLY A 13 1.08 -55.29 13.90
CA GLY A 13 2.10 -54.57 14.64
C GLY A 13 1.46 -53.74 15.75
N MET A 14 1.50 -54.26 16.97
CA MET A 14 0.95 -53.71 18.20
C MET A 14 1.53 -52.34 18.60
N GLY A 15 0.74 -51.50 19.27
CA GLY A 15 1.25 -50.38 20.07
C GLY A 15 0.16 -49.44 20.57
N LYS A 16 -0.37 -49.71 21.77
CA LYS A 16 -1.34 -48.89 22.52
C LYS A 16 -0.76 -47.51 22.88
N ALA A 17 -1.60 -46.47 22.92
CA ALA A 17 -2.01 -45.76 24.15
C ALA A 17 -2.75 -44.44 23.86
N GLY A 18 -3.87 -44.23 24.55
CA GLY A 18 -4.23 -42.92 25.11
C GLY A 18 -5.25 -42.10 24.35
N GLU A 19 -6.52 -42.36 24.64
CA GLU A 19 -7.68 -41.53 24.31
C GLU A 19 -7.66 -40.18 25.06
N GLY A 20 -8.29 -39.17 24.45
CA GLY A 20 -8.63 -37.90 25.08
C GLY A 20 -9.76 -37.21 24.32
N VAL A 21 -10.92 -37.89 24.19
CA VAL A 21 -12.14 -37.33 23.59
C VAL A 21 -12.82 -36.41 24.61
N CYS A 22 -12.93 -35.12 24.33
CA CYS A 22 -13.82 -34.21 25.05
C CYS A 22 -15.08 -34.00 24.20
N SER A 23 -16.13 -34.76 24.51
CA SER A 23 -17.48 -34.52 24.00
C SER A 23 -18.19 -33.50 24.89
N ARG A 24 -18.82 -32.47 24.30
CA ARG A 24 -19.97 -31.82 24.93
C ARG A 24 -21.15 -31.74 23.98
N ARG A 25 -22.25 -32.28 24.50
CA ARG A 25 -23.58 -32.48 23.93
C ARG A 25 -24.33 -31.16 23.94
N VAL A 26 -25.08 -30.92 22.87
CA VAL A 26 -26.12 -29.88 22.78
C VAL A 26 -27.36 -30.41 23.51
N ASP A 27 -27.93 -29.60 24.41
CA ASP A 27 -29.28 -29.83 24.93
C ASP A 27 -30.24 -28.77 24.36
N MET A 28 -31.29 -29.27 23.71
CA MET A 28 -32.45 -28.52 23.25
C MET A 28 -33.48 -28.45 24.38
N ASN A 29 -33.82 -27.25 24.87
CA ASN A 29 -35.20 -26.84 25.15
C ASN A 29 -35.25 -25.40 25.69
N GLY A 30 -36.05 -24.57 25.02
CA GLY A 30 -36.10 -23.13 25.25
C GLY A 30 -36.90 -22.66 26.46
N ARG A 31 -36.60 -21.42 26.87
CA ARG A 31 -37.58 -20.40 27.25
C ARG A 31 -36.97 -19.00 27.21
N VAL A 32 -37.87 -18.05 26.98
CA VAL A 32 -37.71 -16.69 26.45
C VAL A 32 -37.39 -15.66 27.53
N GLY A 33 -36.61 -14.64 27.14
CA GLY A 33 -36.50 -13.31 27.73
C GLY A 33 -35.12 -12.73 27.41
N GLY A 34 -34.91 -11.56 26.81
CA GLY A 34 -35.73 -10.46 26.34
C GLY A 34 -34.76 -9.29 26.05
N MET A 35 -35.04 -8.54 24.97
CA MET A 35 -34.55 -7.19 24.62
C MET A 35 -33.17 -7.00 23.94
N ASP A 36 -33.30 -6.44 22.73
CA ASP A 36 -32.62 -5.30 22.09
C ASP A 36 -31.19 -5.42 21.53
N GLY A 37 -31.10 -5.26 20.20
CA GLY A 37 -29.85 -5.05 19.46
C GLY A 37 -29.87 -5.67 18.05
N VAL A 38 -30.67 -5.14 17.13
CA VAL A 38 -30.69 -5.60 15.73
C VAL A 38 -29.64 -4.85 14.92
N GLY A 39 -28.44 -5.42 14.83
CA GLY A 39 -27.44 -5.05 13.82
C GLY A 39 -27.80 -5.72 12.49
N TRP A 40 -27.94 -4.93 11.43
CA TRP A 40 -28.18 -5.44 10.08
C TRP A 40 -26.84 -5.59 9.37
N VAL A 41 -26.40 -6.83 9.20
CA VAL A 41 -25.34 -7.22 8.27
C VAL A 41 -26.03 -7.57 6.96
N TRP A 42 -25.71 -6.87 5.86
CA TRP A 42 -26.09 -7.31 4.51
C TRP A 42 -24.83 -7.64 3.71
N GLY A 43 -24.82 -8.89 3.25
CA GLY A 43 -23.76 -9.47 2.45
C GLY A 43 -23.76 -8.96 1.01
N PHE A 44 -22.56 -8.77 0.50
CA PHE A 44 -22.28 -8.68 -0.93
C PHE A 44 -22.46 -10.07 -1.56
N LEU A 45 -23.23 -10.13 -2.64
CA LEU A 45 -23.41 -11.30 -3.49
C LEU A 45 -22.10 -11.67 -4.21
N PRO A 46 -21.58 -12.90 -4.10
CA PRO A 46 -20.72 -13.47 -5.12
C PRO A 46 -21.57 -14.26 -6.13
N ARG A 47 -21.36 -13.97 -7.41
CA ARG A 47 -21.95 -14.71 -8.52
C ARG A 47 -21.35 -16.12 -8.54
N VAL A 48 -22.20 -17.11 -8.29
CA VAL A 48 -21.89 -18.55 -8.31
C VAL A 48 -21.54 -19.00 -9.73
N GLY A 49 -20.34 -19.56 -9.88
CA GLY A 49 -19.96 -20.51 -10.92
C GLY A 49 -19.42 -21.77 -10.25
N ASP A 50 -20.30 -22.75 -10.07
CA ASP A 50 -20.07 -24.01 -9.36
C ASP A 50 -19.15 -24.96 -10.16
N ARG A 51 -18.08 -25.47 -9.51
CA ARG A 51 -17.67 -26.87 -9.61
C ARG A 51 -16.80 -27.27 -8.41
N SER A 52 -17.45 -27.93 -7.48
CA SER A 52 -16.86 -28.78 -6.45
C SER A 52 -15.84 -29.79 -6.99
N LEU A 53 -14.80 -30.07 -6.19
CA LEU A 53 -14.41 -31.41 -5.72
C LEU A 53 -13.36 -31.27 -4.62
N GLY A 54 -13.70 -31.76 -3.43
CA GLY A 54 -12.90 -31.67 -2.22
C GLY A 54 -11.70 -32.61 -2.18
N GLY A 55 -10.72 -32.23 -1.35
CA GLY A 55 -9.58 -33.04 -0.97
C GLY A 55 -8.83 -32.37 0.18
N GLU A 56 -9.20 -32.72 1.41
CA GLU A 56 -8.41 -32.40 2.60
C GLU A 56 -7.03 -33.08 2.49
N ARG A 57 -5.94 -32.29 2.62
CA ARG A 57 -4.60 -32.83 2.85
C ARG A 57 -4.05 -32.27 4.15
N GLU A 58 -3.94 -33.17 5.11
CA GLU A 58 -3.22 -32.98 6.38
C GLU A 58 -1.71 -33.01 6.09
N VAL A 59 -1.00 -31.91 6.34
CA VAL A 59 0.46 -31.82 6.21
C VAL A 59 1.07 -31.83 7.61
N VAL A 60 1.67 -32.97 7.97
CA VAL A 60 2.46 -33.14 9.19
C VAL A 60 3.89 -32.67 8.92
N CYS A 61 4.27 -31.50 9.44
CA CYS A 61 5.66 -31.03 9.43
C CYS A 61 6.37 -31.38 10.76
N ARG A 62 7.32 -32.33 10.69
CA ARG A 62 8.29 -32.61 11.76
C ARG A 62 9.38 -31.54 11.77
N GLY A 63 9.45 -30.73 12.82
CA GLY A 63 10.57 -29.79 13.03
C GLY A 63 11.76 -30.45 13.72
N SER A 64 12.97 -30.19 13.21
CA SER A 64 14.22 -30.28 13.98
C SER A 64 15.08 -29.04 13.71
N PRO A 65 15.82 -28.50 14.70
CA PRO A 65 16.20 -27.09 14.74
C PRO A 65 17.65 -26.87 14.36
N ARG A 66 17.94 -25.91 13.47
CA ARG A 66 19.20 -25.15 13.46
C ARG A 66 18.92 -23.72 13.03
N GLY A 67 18.89 -22.82 14.01
CA GLY A 67 18.73 -21.39 13.80
C GLY A 67 20.06 -20.73 13.40
N ILE A 68 20.00 -19.88 12.39
CA ILE A 68 21.02 -18.88 12.08
C ILE A 68 20.48 -17.56 12.66
N ARG A 69 21.28 -16.91 13.51
CA ARG A 69 20.99 -15.57 14.03
C ARG A 69 21.59 -14.53 13.08
N ILE A 70 20.73 -13.71 12.50
CA ILE A 70 21.08 -12.40 11.95
C ILE A 70 20.78 -11.40 13.07
N GLY A 71 21.80 -10.69 13.52
CA GLY A 71 21.70 -9.80 14.68
C GLY A 71 21.07 -8.46 14.31
N GLY A 72 19.93 -8.14 14.90
CA GLY A 72 19.53 -6.75 15.18
C GLY A 72 18.11 -6.34 14.78
N ARG A 73 17.49 -6.97 13.79
CA ARG A 73 16.08 -6.72 13.41
C ARG A 73 15.39 -8.06 13.14
N ALA A 74 14.21 -8.23 13.71
CA ALA A 74 13.47 -9.49 13.64
C ALA A 74 13.10 -9.81 12.19
N VAL A 75 13.76 -10.80 11.60
CA VAL A 75 13.33 -11.42 10.34
C VAL A 75 11.96 -12.04 10.60
N ARG A 76 10.91 -11.46 10.00
CA ARG A 76 9.54 -11.95 10.13
C ARG A 76 9.43 -13.29 9.41
N THR A 77 9.38 -14.38 10.18
CA THR A 77 8.80 -15.63 9.69
C THR A 77 7.29 -15.47 9.73
N TRP A 78 6.65 -15.45 8.56
CA TRP A 78 5.20 -15.49 8.45
C TRP A 78 4.69 -16.82 9.00
N LYS A 79 4.24 -16.83 10.25
CA LYS A 79 3.19 -17.75 10.67
C LYS A 79 1.90 -17.00 10.47
N ALA A 80 1.06 -17.48 9.56
CA ALA A 80 -0.34 -17.09 9.51
C ALA A 80 -0.97 -17.48 10.86
N THR A 81 -1.01 -16.53 11.79
CA THR A 81 -1.90 -16.57 12.94
C THR A 81 -3.26 -16.11 12.46
N GLU A 82 -4.32 -16.82 12.85
CA GLU A 82 -5.73 -16.58 12.50
C GLU A 82 -6.29 -15.21 12.99
N ASP A 83 -5.43 -14.23 13.26
CA ASP A 83 -5.71 -12.94 13.89
C ASP A 83 -5.59 -11.74 12.93
N ASP A 84 -5.40 -11.99 11.62
CA ASP A 84 -5.19 -10.97 10.58
C ASP A 84 -6.51 -10.47 9.96
N ARG A 85 -7.55 -10.31 10.79
CA ARG A 85 -8.84 -9.70 10.41
C ARG A 85 -9.07 -8.33 11.06
N SER A 86 -8.08 -7.75 11.73
CA SER A 86 -8.22 -6.53 12.54
C SER A 86 -7.59 -5.26 11.93
N GLY A 87 -7.11 -5.31 10.68
CA GLY A 87 -6.37 -4.21 10.05
C GLY A 87 -7.21 -3.12 9.36
N VAL A 88 -8.55 -3.18 9.37
CA VAL A 88 -9.41 -2.24 8.60
C VAL A 88 -10.50 -1.65 9.49
N GLU A 89 -10.17 -0.87 10.52
CA GLU A 89 -11.22 -0.25 11.36
C GLU A 89 -10.98 1.18 11.87
N ASN A 90 -10.01 1.94 11.35
CA ASN A 90 -9.96 3.38 11.63
C ASN A 90 -9.97 4.16 10.32
N GLY A 91 -11.09 4.83 10.03
CA GLY A 91 -11.26 5.73 8.88
C GLY A 91 -10.31 6.93 8.93
N VAL A 92 -10.35 7.76 7.87
CA VAL A 92 -9.52 8.97 7.81
C VAL A 92 -10.17 10.06 8.64
N GLU A 93 -9.57 10.41 9.78
CA GLU A 93 -10.03 11.53 10.60
C GLU A 93 -9.52 12.88 10.08
N LEU A 94 -10.44 13.83 9.96
CA LEU A 94 -10.22 15.22 9.57
C LEU A 94 -10.04 16.10 10.82
N PRO A 95 -9.21 17.15 10.74
CA PRO A 95 -9.04 18.10 11.83
C PRO A 95 -10.36 18.83 12.13
N SER A 96 -10.69 18.96 13.41
CA SER A 96 -11.88 19.68 13.86
C SER A 96 -11.75 21.18 13.55
N ILE A 97 -12.47 21.66 12.54
CA ILE A 97 -12.60 23.09 12.24
C ILE A 97 -13.67 23.67 13.16
N ARG A 98 -13.25 24.51 14.11
CA ARG A 98 -14.15 25.12 15.11
C ARG A 98 -14.45 26.59 14.86
N ASP A 99 -13.67 27.22 14.00
CA ASP A 99 -13.84 28.63 13.69
C ASP A 99 -14.63 28.82 12.38
N THR A 100 -15.67 29.65 12.45
CA THR A 100 -16.61 29.86 11.33
C THR A 100 -15.95 30.54 10.14
N ALA A 101 -14.95 31.40 10.37
CA ALA A 101 -14.23 32.09 9.30
C ALA A 101 -13.40 31.13 8.44
N THR A 102 -12.76 30.13 9.05
CA THR A 102 -12.06 29.06 8.31
C THR A 102 -13.05 28.15 7.63
N LEU A 103 -14.14 27.77 8.29
CA LEU A 103 -15.18 26.96 7.65
C LEU A 103 -15.76 27.65 6.40
N ASP A 104 -16.04 28.95 6.46
CA ASP A 104 -16.52 29.73 5.31
C ASP A 104 -15.48 29.82 4.17
N ARG A 105 -14.19 29.82 4.51
CA ARG A 105 -13.10 29.77 3.50
C ARG A 105 -13.04 28.39 2.85
N GLU A 106 -13.01 27.33 3.63
CA GLU A 106 -12.96 25.95 3.13
C GLU A 106 -14.20 25.61 2.31
N LYS A 107 -15.38 26.07 2.74
CA LYS A 107 -16.63 25.94 1.99
C LYS A 107 -16.53 26.59 0.60
N ARG A 108 -16.06 27.84 0.52
CA ARG A 108 -15.91 28.55 -0.77
C ARG A 108 -14.87 27.88 -1.67
N TRP A 109 -13.75 27.47 -1.09
CA TRP A 109 -12.70 26.77 -1.80
C TRP A 109 -13.20 25.43 -2.36
N LEU A 110 -13.92 24.63 -1.57
CA LEU A 110 -14.41 23.32 -2.00
C LEU A 110 -15.45 23.47 -3.12
N ALA A 111 -16.36 24.44 -3.00
CA ALA A 111 -17.33 24.73 -4.05
C ALA A 111 -16.64 25.07 -5.37
N GLN A 112 -15.68 26.01 -5.34
CA GLN A 112 -14.92 26.41 -6.53
C GLN A 112 -14.10 25.28 -7.12
N SER A 113 -13.48 24.45 -6.27
CA SER A 113 -12.63 23.35 -6.72
C SER A 113 -13.43 22.24 -7.41
N ILE A 114 -14.60 21.90 -6.88
CA ILE A 114 -15.51 20.93 -7.53
C ILE A 114 -16.03 21.49 -8.85
N THR A 115 -16.50 22.75 -8.87
CA THR A 115 -16.97 23.38 -10.11
C THR A 115 -15.87 23.41 -11.16
N GLN A 116 -14.65 23.80 -10.79
CA GLN A 116 -13.51 23.85 -11.70
C GLN A 116 -13.17 22.45 -12.25
N TRP A 117 -13.09 21.45 -11.38
CA TRP A 117 -12.84 20.07 -11.83
C TRP A 117 -13.90 19.56 -12.82
N LEU A 118 -15.18 19.83 -12.56
CA LEU A 118 -16.26 19.45 -13.47
C LEU A 118 -16.18 20.20 -14.80
N ASP A 119 -15.84 21.50 -14.77
CA ASP A 119 -15.69 22.31 -15.97
C ASP A 119 -14.50 21.87 -16.83
N ASP A 120 -13.41 21.44 -16.21
CA ASP A 120 -12.18 20.98 -16.87
C ASP A 120 -12.33 19.60 -17.51
N GLU A 121 -12.93 18.65 -16.79
CA GLU A 121 -13.12 17.27 -17.28
C GLU A 121 -14.23 17.18 -18.35
N TRP A 122 -15.22 18.07 -18.29
CA TRP A 122 -16.32 18.13 -19.24
C TRP A 122 -16.33 19.45 -20.02
N MET A 123 -17.41 20.20 -19.92
CA MET A 123 -17.53 21.53 -20.50
C MET A 123 -18.23 22.41 -19.48
N GLN A 124 -17.94 23.70 -19.49
CA GLN A 124 -18.53 24.64 -18.55
C GLN A 124 -20.06 24.60 -18.58
N GLN A 125 -20.66 24.36 -17.42
CA GLN A 125 -22.11 24.28 -17.26
C GLN A 125 -22.59 24.86 -15.94
N ARG A 126 -23.80 25.43 -15.96
CA ARG A 126 -24.41 26.00 -14.75
C ARG A 126 -24.64 24.96 -13.64
N ILE A 127 -24.91 23.70 -14.02
CA ILE A 127 -25.14 22.63 -13.05
C ILE A 127 -23.88 22.34 -12.22
N HIS A 128 -22.68 22.60 -12.74
CA HIS A 128 -21.43 22.40 -12.01
C HIS A 128 -21.26 23.39 -10.85
N GLU A 129 -21.71 24.64 -11.01
CA GLU A 129 -21.77 25.63 -9.92
C GLU A 129 -22.76 25.18 -8.84
N GLU A 130 -23.93 24.68 -9.24
CA GLU A 130 -24.95 24.19 -8.32
C GLU A 130 -24.47 22.95 -7.54
N ILE A 131 -23.78 22.02 -8.21
CA ILE A 131 -23.17 20.84 -7.59
C ILE A 131 -22.07 21.25 -6.61
N GLY A 132 -21.13 22.10 -7.04
CA GLY A 132 -20.04 22.58 -6.18
C GLY A 132 -20.57 23.25 -4.91
N GLN A 133 -21.57 24.12 -5.05
CA GLN A 133 -22.20 24.77 -3.90
C GLN A 133 -22.89 23.75 -2.98
N ARG A 134 -23.60 22.77 -3.54
CA ARG A 134 -24.28 21.73 -2.75
C ARG A 134 -23.29 20.87 -1.96
N VAL A 135 -22.21 20.43 -2.60
CA VAL A 135 -21.13 19.66 -1.93
C VAL A 135 -20.53 20.44 -0.77
N ALA A 136 -20.24 21.72 -0.99
CA ALA A 136 -19.68 22.58 0.04
C ALA A 136 -20.66 22.83 1.21
N ASP A 137 -21.96 22.94 0.94
CA ASP A 137 -22.99 23.04 1.97
C ASP A 137 -23.06 21.77 2.83
N ILE A 138 -22.98 20.59 2.20
CA ILE A 138 -22.96 19.30 2.87
C ILE A 138 -21.74 19.19 3.77
N TYR A 139 -20.55 19.45 3.22
CA TYR A 139 -19.29 19.45 3.98
C TYR A 139 -19.36 20.36 5.20
N ALA A 140 -19.78 21.61 5.01
CA ALA A 140 -19.86 22.57 6.11
C ALA A 140 -20.85 22.13 7.20
N ARG A 141 -21.99 21.54 6.81
CA ARG A 141 -22.95 21.00 7.77
C ARG A 141 -22.40 19.81 8.54
N GLN A 142 -21.75 18.86 7.87
CA GLN A 142 -21.14 17.69 8.51
C GLN A 142 -20.07 18.09 9.53
N VAL A 143 -19.21 19.06 9.17
CA VAL A 143 -18.20 19.62 10.08
C VAL A 143 -18.85 20.28 11.32
N LEU A 144 -19.94 21.02 11.14
CA LEU A 144 -20.68 21.64 12.26
C LEU A 144 -21.42 20.61 13.13
N GLU A 145 -21.86 19.50 12.55
CA GLU A 145 -22.45 18.36 13.25
C GLU A 145 -21.40 17.53 14.00
N GLY A 146 -20.11 17.81 13.78
CA GLY A 146 -18.99 17.17 14.46
C GLY A 146 -18.52 15.89 13.77
N GLU A 147 -18.93 15.65 12.53
CA GLU A 147 -18.39 14.56 11.73
C GLU A 147 -16.90 14.82 11.46
N THR A 148 -16.08 13.83 11.76
CA THR A 148 -14.63 13.88 11.56
C THR A 148 -14.15 12.76 10.66
N ASP A 149 -14.95 11.73 10.40
CA ASP A 149 -14.61 10.66 9.48
C ASP A 149 -14.89 11.07 8.03
N LEU A 150 -13.85 11.02 7.20
CA LEU A 150 -13.95 11.32 5.78
C LEU A 150 -14.89 10.33 5.06
N GLY A 151 -14.93 9.07 5.49
CA GLY A 151 -15.85 8.07 4.96
C GLY A 151 -17.31 8.48 5.17
N GLY A 152 -17.65 8.91 6.38
CA GLY A 152 -18.94 9.50 6.74
C GLY A 152 -19.29 10.72 5.89
N MET A 153 -18.33 11.62 5.65
CA MET A 153 -18.55 12.78 4.77
C MET A 153 -18.83 12.39 3.32
N VAL A 154 -18.09 11.42 2.77
CA VAL A 154 -18.32 10.90 1.41
C VAL A 154 -19.70 10.28 1.29
N LEU A 155 -20.11 9.47 2.26
CA LEU A 155 -21.44 8.87 2.27
C LEU A 155 -22.53 9.93 2.32
N ALA A 156 -22.40 10.94 3.19
CA ALA A 156 -23.35 12.04 3.26
C ALA A 156 -23.45 12.80 1.93
N ALA A 157 -22.31 13.13 1.32
CA ALA A 157 -22.26 13.83 0.04
C ALA A 157 -22.91 13.02 -1.09
N GLY A 158 -22.54 11.74 -1.22
CA GLY A 158 -23.08 10.85 -2.25
C GLY A 158 -24.60 10.69 -2.11
N THR A 159 -25.10 10.39 -0.91
CA THR A 159 -26.53 10.21 -0.65
C THR A 159 -27.34 11.48 -0.87
N GLU A 160 -26.83 12.66 -0.49
CA GLU A 160 -27.57 13.90 -0.70
C GLU A 160 -27.57 14.33 -2.16
N LEU A 161 -26.48 14.10 -2.90
CA LEU A 161 -26.41 14.39 -4.33
C LEU A 161 -27.30 13.48 -5.17
N GLU A 162 -27.65 12.26 -4.72
CA GLU A 162 -28.65 11.41 -5.38
C GLU A 162 -30.02 12.10 -5.51
N SER A 163 -30.34 13.04 -4.61
CA SER A 163 -31.59 13.80 -4.65
C SER A 163 -31.58 14.97 -5.65
N MET A 164 -30.43 15.27 -6.26
CA MET A 164 -30.24 16.37 -7.19
C MET A 164 -30.37 15.91 -8.65
N ASP A 165 -30.99 16.73 -9.50
CA ASP A 165 -31.07 16.47 -10.94
C ASP A 165 -29.74 16.81 -11.62
N MET A 166 -28.85 15.83 -11.73
CA MET A 166 -27.51 15.98 -12.31
C MET A 166 -27.40 15.42 -13.73
N ARG A 167 -28.52 15.26 -14.45
CA ARG A 167 -28.52 14.67 -15.80
C ARG A 167 -27.58 15.38 -16.78
N ASP A 168 -27.40 16.69 -16.61
CA ASP A 168 -26.55 17.49 -17.47
C ASP A 168 -25.06 17.44 -17.09
N ALA A 169 -24.72 16.98 -15.87
CA ALA A 169 -23.34 16.96 -15.36
C ALA A 169 -22.52 15.76 -15.85
N PHE A 170 -23.15 14.76 -16.48
CA PHE A 170 -22.49 13.56 -17.03
C PHE A 170 -21.66 12.72 -16.03
N VAL A 171 -21.79 12.96 -14.73
CA VAL A 171 -21.05 12.30 -13.66
C VAL A 171 -21.98 11.87 -12.52
N GLY A 172 -21.63 10.78 -11.81
CA GLY A 172 -22.45 10.24 -10.74
C GLY A 172 -22.28 10.97 -9.39
N PRO A 173 -23.28 10.88 -8.49
CA PRO A 173 -23.21 11.43 -7.12
C PRO A 173 -21.97 10.98 -6.34
N PHE A 174 -21.65 9.69 -6.41
CA PHE A 174 -20.52 9.10 -5.68
C PHE A 174 -19.18 9.42 -6.32
N ASP A 175 -19.12 9.66 -7.64
CA ASP A 175 -17.90 10.13 -8.29
C ASP A 175 -17.54 11.53 -7.80
N ILE A 176 -18.54 12.42 -7.69
CA ILE A 176 -18.36 13.75 -7.10
C ILE A 176 -17.96 13.64 -5.62
N ALA A 177 -18.60 12.76 -4.85
CA ALA A 177 -18.27 12.55 -3.44
C ALA A 177 -16.84 12.01 -3.24
N ASN A 178 -16.38 11.12 -4.12
CA ASN A 178 -15.00 10.64 -4.14
C ASN A 178 -14.03 11.76 -4.51
N LYS A 179 -14.38 12.61 -5.49
CA LYS A 179 -13.55 13.78 -5.80
C LYS A 179 -13.49 14.77 -4.65
N MET A 180 -14.60 14.99 -3.95
CA MET A 180 -14.65 15.82 -2.74
C MET A 180 -13.64 15.32 -1.70
N SER A 181 -13.58 14.01 -1.45
CA SER A 181 -12.63 13.46 -0.48
C SER A 181 -11.19 13.61 -0.96
N GLU A 182 -10.94 13.44 -2.26
CA GLU A 182 -9.64 13.67 -2.85
C GLU A 182 -9.16 15.11 -2.65
N LEU A 183 -10.02 16.09 -2.95
CA LEU A 183 -9.70 17.50 -2.77
C LEU A 183 -9.43 17.83 -1.30
N ILE A 184 -10.25 17.32 -0.37
CA ILE A 184 -10.04 17.52 1.07
C ILE A 184 -8.68 16.95 1.52
N LEU A 185 -8.32 15.76 1.04
CA LEU A 185 -7.02 15.15 1.34
C LEU A 185 -5.87 15.99 0.79
N LEU A 186 -5.95 16.44 -0.46
CA LEU A 186 -4.97 17.33 -1.09
C LEU A 186 -4.82 18.64 -0.31
N ARG A 187 -5.94 19.23 0.12
CA ARG A 187 -5.98 20.46 0.93
C ARG A 187 -5.28 20.30 2.27
N MET A 188 -5.29 19.10 2.84
CA MET A 188 -4.58 18.73 4.06
C MET A 188 -3.11 18.35 3.83
N GLY A 189 -2.63 18.38 2.59
CA GLY A 189 -1.29 17.90 2.23
C GLY A 189 -1.14 16.39 2.33
N ARG A 190 -2.25 15.64 2.26
CA ARG A 190 -2.25 14.17 2.23
C ARG A 190 -2.28 13.69 0.78
N GLU A 191 -1.56 12.60 0.52
CA GLU A 191 -1.47 11.98 -0.79
C GLU A 191 -2.76 11.23 -1.14
N VAL A 192 -3.08 11.22 -2.43
CA VAL A 192 -4.25 10.54 -2.99
C VAL A 192 -3.82 9.67 -4.16
N CYS A 193 -4.42 8.47 -4.24
CA CYS A 193 -3.97 7.39 -5.12
C CYS A 193 -4.07 7.67 -6.63
N CYS A 194 -4.67 8.79 -7.05
CA CYS A 194 -4.96 9.08 -8.46
C CYS A 194 -4.54 10.49 -8.92
N ALA A 195 -3.78 11.24 -8.12
CA ALA A 195 -3.31 12.55 -8.56
C ALA A 195 -2.07 12.40 -9.47
N ASP A 196 -2.32 12.32 -10.78
CA ASP A 196 -1.34 12.73 -11.78
C ASP A 196 -1.08 14.22 -11.57
N VAL A 197 -0.08 14.55 -10.74
CA VAL A 197 0.40 15.93 -10.61
C VAL A 197 1.23 16.24 -11.86
N GLU A 198 0.58 16.31 -13.01
CA GLU A 198 0.98 17.26 -14.03
C GLU A 198 0.37 18.62 -13.68
N ASN A 199 1.16 19.64 -13.99
CA ASN A 199 1.06 20.99 -13.49
C ASN A 199 -0.16 21.73 -14.09
N ASP A 200 -1.35 21.45 -13.58
CA ASP A 200 -2.58 22.13 -14.01
C ASP A 200 -2.89 23.30 -13.09
N GLY A 201 -2.27 24.45 -13.39
CA GLY A 201 -2.92 25.77 -13.45
C GLY A 201 -3.69 26.34 -12.25
N ILE A 202 -3.84 25.66 -11.12
CA ILE A 202 -4.44 26.21 -9.91
C ILE A 202 -3.35 27.02 -9.23
N THR A 203 -3.29 28.31 -9.58
CA THR A 203 -2.58 29.31 -8.80
C THR A 203 -3.01 29.19 -7.34
N THR A 204 -2.12 28.66 -6.50
CA THR A 204 -2.14 28.89 -5.07
C THR A 204 -1.74 30.35 -4.84
N PRO A 205 -2.63 31.24 -4.36
CA PRO A 205 -2.23 32.57 -3.93
C PRO A 205 -2.07 32.51 -2.42
N ASP A 206 -0.93 32.00 -1.94
CA ASP A 206 -0.27 32.51 -0.73
C ASP A 206 1.10 31.82 -0.58
N GLU A 207 2.14 32.48 -1.09
CA GLU A 207 3.49 32.33 -0.55
C GLU A 207 3.44 32.82 0.90
N THR A 208 3.29 31.91 1.85
CA THR A 208 3.68 32.22 3.23
C THR A 208 5.17 31.88 3.38
N PRO A 209 6.00 32.84 3.82
CA PRO A 209 7.44 32.70 3.83
C PRO A 209 7.85 31.72 4.93
N ASP A 210 8.94 31.00 4.65
CA ASP A 210 9.81 30.29 5.57
C ASP A 210 9.57 30.64 7.05
N ILE A 211 8.67 29.89 7.71
CA ILE A 211 8.73 29.76 9.16
C ILE A 211 9.85 28.78 9.44
N ALA A 212 11.01 29.37 9.70
CA ALA A 212 12.17 28.74 10.30
C ALA A 212 11.75 27.68 11.32
N SER A 213 12.03 26.41 11.02
CA SER A 213 12.17 25.40 12.06
C SER A 213 13.49 25.70 12.77
N SER A 214 13.40 26.53 13.79
CA SER A 214 14.46 26.69 14.75
C SER A 214 14.60 25.40 15.55
N GLY A 215 15.70 24.68 15.31
CA GLY A 215 16.39 23.97 16.38
C GLY A 215 16.40 22.44 16.32
N GLU A 216 17.06 21.88 15.30
CA GLU A 216 17.98 20.77 15.54
C GLU A 216 19.33 21.09 14.88
N GLN A 217 20.16 21.85 15.60
CA GLN A 217 21.61 21.78 15.41
C GLN A 217 22.08 20.44 15.98
N GLY A 218 21.91 19.38 15.17
CA GLY A 218 22.61 18.12 15.30
C GLY A 218 23.84 18.16 14.39
N VAL A 219 25.02 18.05 14.99
CA VAL A 219 26.31 18.02 14.32
C VAL A 219 26.43 16.72 13.51
N GLY A 220 26.37 16.81 12.16
CA GLY A 220 26.57 15.69 11.23
C GLY A 220 25.74 15.81 9.96
N GLY A 221 26.29 16.44 8.92
CA GLY A 221 25.57 16.78 7.68
C GLY A 221 25.30 15.57 6.78
N HIS A 222 24.17 14.91 6.94
CA HIS A 222 23.63 13.97 5.95
C HIS A 222 22.62 14.71 5.07
N SER A 223 23.00 14.97 3.83
CA SER A 223 22.15 15.65 2.84
C SER A 223 21.45 14.60 1.98
N ARG A 224 20.22 14.84 1.55
CA ARG A 224 19.57 13.93 0.60
C ARG A 224 20.16 14.12 -0.81
N PRO A 225 20.44 13.04 -1.56
CA PRO A 225 21.00 13.17 -2.91
C PRO A 225 20.05 13.91 -3.86
N PRO A 226 20.60 14.69 -4.81
CA PRO A 226 19.79 15.45 -5.77
C PRO A 226 18.87 14.54 -6.59
N GLY A 227 17.60 14.92 -6.71
CA GLY A 227 16.63 14.24 -7.58
C GLY A 227 15.99 12.97 -6.99
N LEU A 228 16.44 12.48 -5.83
CA LEU A 228 15.74 11.42 -5.13
C LEU A 228 14.47 11.99 -4.48
N PRO A 229 13.25 11.49 -4.76
CA PRO A 229 12.01 11.94 -4.11
C PRO A 229 11.91 11.42 -2.67
N SER A 230 10.89 11.90 -1.95
CA SER A 230 10.61 11.40 -0.61
C SER A 230 10.27 9.92 -0.75
N LEU A 231 10.77 9.13 0.20
CA LEU A 231 10.38 7.73 0.36
C LEU A 231 9.74 7.53 1.74
N ALA A 232 9.30 8.63 2.38
CA ALA A 232 8.83 8.61 3.76
C ALA A 232 7.45 7.96 3.96
N THR A 233 6.67 7.83 2.88
CA THR A 233 5.37 7.15 2.90
C THR A 233 5.41 5.88 2.06
N GLY A 234 4.52 4.94 2.36
CA GLY A 234 4.34 3.75 1.52
C GLY A 234 3.93 4.11 0.09
N PHE A 235 3.11 5.14 -0.10
CA PHE A 235 2.69 5.60 -1.43
C PHE A 235 3.85 6.22 -2.22
N ASP A 236 4.63 7.12 -1.60
CA ASP A 236 5.87 7.68 -2.15
C ASP A 236 6.80 6.56 -2.69
N LYS A 237 6.94 5.49 -1.90
CA LYS A 237 7.73 4.31 -2.25
C LYS A 237 7.17 3.60 -3.48
N TYR A 238 5.88 3.30 -3.52
CA TYR A 238 5.27 2.62 -4.68
C TYR A 238 5.26 3.50 -5.93
N ARG A 239 5.03 4.80 -5.80
CA ARG A 239 5.13 5.76 -6.90
C ARG A 239 6.54 5.84 -7.45
N PHE A 240 7.56 5.88 -6.57
CA PHE A 240 8.96 5.80 -6.97
C PHE A 240 9.28 4.51 -7.69
N MET A 241 8.84 3.35 -7.17
CA MET A 241 9.10 2.05 -7.80
C MET A 241 8.39 1.91 -9.15
N GLY A 242 7.16 2.42 -9.30
CA GLY A 242 6.45 2.44 -10.59
C GLY A 242 7.22 3.26 -11.64
N ARG A 243 7.63 4.47 -11.26
CA ARG A 243 8.48 5.34 -12.08
C ARG A 243 9.89 4.79 -12.31
N LEU A 244 10.37 3.92 -11.43
CA LEU A 244 11.62 3.21 -11.66
C LEU A 244 11.40 2.15 -12.74
N MET A 245 10.33 1.35 -12.64
CA MET A 245 10.00 0.28 -13.57
C MET A 245 9.73 0.78 -15.00
N ASP A 246 9.03 1.91 -15.16
CA ASP A 246 8.76 2.53 -16.46
C ASP A 246 9.99 3.21 -17.10
N GLY A 247 11.12 3.27 -16.37
CA GLY A 247 12.36 3.88 -16.85
C GLY A 247 12.38 5.41 -16.81
N SER A 248 11.37 6.07 -16.23
CA SER A 248 11.32 7.54 -16.09
C SER A 248 12.30 8.07 -15.05
N ILE A 249 12.84 7.20 -14.18
CA ILE A 249 13.88 7.53 -13.21
C ILE A 249 15.27 7.13 -13.73
N SER A 250 16.21 8.07 -13.67
CA SER A 250 17.60 7.79 -14.04
C SER A 250 18.25 6.74 -13.14
N ALA A 251 19.16 5.95 -13.72
CA ALA A 251 19.95 4.95 -12.98
C ALA A 251 20.66 5.55 -11.75
N MET A 252 21.14 6.79 -11.84
CA MET A 252 21.77 7.50 -10.72
C MET A 252 20.83 7.62 -9.51
N VAL A 253 19.58 8.03 -9.75
CA VAL A 253 18.58 8.22 -8.69
C VAL A 253 18.11 6.87 -8.13
N GLY A 254 17.92 5.86 -8.98
CA GLY A 254 17.59 4.51 -8.54
C GLY A 254 18.71 3.88 -7.68
N ASN A 255 19.97 4.04 -8.09
CA ASN A 255 21.12 3.59 -7.30
C ASN A 255 21.18 4.32 -5.94
N ALA A 256 20.91 5.63 -5.91
CA ALA A 256 20.87 6.38 -4.65
C ALA A 256 19.85 5.83 -3.65
N ALA A 257 18.67 5.40 -4.11
CA ALA A 257 17.65 4.79 -3.25
C ALA A 257 18.17 3.50 -2.61
N VAL A 258 18.81 2.63 -3.40
CA VAL A 258 19.40 1.37 -2.91
C VAL A 258 20.52 1.64 -1.90
N LEU A 259 21.40 2.59 -2.19
CA LEU A 259 22.52 2.92 -1.29
C LEU A 259 22.04 3.41 0.07
N ILE A 260 21.00 4.25 0.11
CA ILE A 260 20.39 4.67 1.38
C ILE A 260 19.78 3.48 2.11
N THR A 261 19.07 2.59 1.41
CA THR A 261 18.51 1.37 2.01
C THR A 261 19.59 0.45 2.58
N LEU A 262 20.78 0.42 1.96
CA LEU A 262 21.95 -0.32 2.44
C LEU A 262 22.68 0.37 3.61
N GLY A 263 22.28 1.59 3.98
CA GLY A 263 22.89 2.36 5.08
C GLY A 263 24.03 3.28 4.66
N TYR A 264 24.26 3.50 3.36
CA TYR A 264 25.20 4.52 2.90
C TYR A 264 24.61 5.91 3.09
N ASN A 265 25.47 6.84 3.50
CA ASN A 265 25.13 8.23 3.70
C ASN A 265 25.65 9.09 2.55
N TYR A 266 24.82 10.00 2.06
CA TYR A 266 25.24 10.97 1.05
C TYR A 266 25.76 12.25 1.72
N ASN A 267 26.97 12.65 1.36
CA ASN A 267 27.59 13.89 1.78
C ASN A 267 27.35 14.95 0.70
N GLY A 268 26.42 15.88 0.96
CA GLY A 268 26.07 16.93 0.00
C GLY A 268 27.18 17.97 -0.22
N THR A 269 28.18 18.05 0.66
CA THR A 269 29.28 19.01 0.52
C THR A 269 30.36 18.50 -0.43
N SER A 270 30.76 17.24 -0.28
CA SER A 270 31.73 16.57 -1.17
C SER A 270 31.08 15.90 -2.38
N MET A 271 29.75 15.87 -2.44
CA MET A 271 28.96 15.14 -3.43
C MET A 271 29.36 13.66 -3.54
N SER A 272 29.71 13.04 -2.40
CA SER A 272 30.21 11.67 -2.32
C SER A 272 29.38 10.80 -1.37
N TRP A 273 29.50 9.49 -1.54
CA TRP A 273 28.88 8.50 -0.65
C TRP A 273 29.89 8.02 0.39
N GLU A 274 29.41 7.82 1.60
CA GLU A 274 30.19 7.31 2.73
C GLU A 274 29.42 6.14 3.34
N ALA A 275 30.10 5.05 3.68
CA ALA A 275 29.47 3.93 4.38
C ALA A 275 29.08 4.36 5.80
N GLY A 276 27.79 4.24 6.14
CA GLY A 276 27.33 4.42 7.51
C GLY A 276 27.79 3.29 8.43
N SER A 277 27.54 3.44 9.73
CA SER A 277 27.85 2.40 10.73
C SER A 277 27.08 1.09 10.51
N ASP A 278 25.96 1.17 9.79
CA ASP A 278 24.99 0.08 9.66
C ASP A 278 25.16 -0.67 8.33
N VAL A 279 26.10 -0.24 7.47
CA VAL A 279 26.41 -0.93 6.22
C VAL A 279 27.07 -2.28 6.53
N GLU A 280 26.54 -3.37 5.97
CA GLU A 280 27.11 -4.69 6.20
C GLU A 280 28.56 -4.79 5.68
N PRO A 281 29.45 -5.53 6.38
CA PRO A 281 30.85 -5.70 5.98
C PRO A 281 31.03 -6.20 4.55
N PHE A 282 30.11 -7.01 4.04
CA PHE A 282 30.15 -7.48 2.64
C PHE A 282 30.31 -6.31 1.66
N TRP A 283 29.53 -5.25 1.85
CA TRP A 283 29.52 -4.09 0.96
C TRP A 283 30.80 -3.28 1.09
N THR A 284 31.28 -3.04 2.30
CA THR A 284 32.50 -2.25 2.51
C THR A 284 33.78 -3.00 2.14
N ASP A 285 33.81 -4.33 2.29
CA ASP A 285 34.94 -5.18 1.92
C ASP A 285 35.09 -5.32 0.40
N HIS A 286 33.97 -5.46 -0.34
CA HIS A 286 34.00 -5.61 -1.81
C HIS A 286 34.00 -4.27 -2.55
N PHE A 287 33.50 -3.20 -1.92
CA PHE A 287 33.38 -1.86 -2.50
C PHE A 287 34.01 -0.79 -1.60
N PRO A 288 35.34 -0.84 -1.37
CA PRO A 288 36.03 0.03 -0.41
C PRO A 288 36.23 1.47 -0.90
N GLU A 289 36.30 1.69 -2.22
CA GLU A 289 36.61 3.00 -2.80
C GLU A 289 35.36 3.77 -3.26
N GLN A 290 34.38 3.06 -3.81
CA GLN A 290 33.14 3.63 -4.33
C GLN A 290 31.99 2.69 -4.04
N PRO A 291 30.78 3.20 -3.76
CA PRO A 291 29.62 2.35 -3.54
C PRO A 291 29.23 1.57 -4.81
N PRO A 292 28.57 0.41 -4.65
CA PRO A 292 28.13 -0.41 -5.77
C PRO A 292 27.04 0.28 -6.60
N LYS A 293 26.98 -0.06 -7.89
CA LYS A 293 25.93 0.31 -8.83
C LYS A 293 25.07 -0.91 -9.14
N PHE A 294 23.76 -0.71 -9.23
CA PHE A 294 22.77 -1.76 -9.47
C PHE A 294 22.00 -1.55 -10.79
N LEU A 295 21.92 -0.29 -11.22
CA LEU A 295 21.27 0.14 -12.46
C LEU A 295 22.29 0.78 -13.40
N GLY A 296 22.09 0.57 -14.70
CA GLY A 296 22.88 1.16 -15.76
C GLY A 296 23.78 0.15 -16.49
N PRO A 297 24.47 0.60 -17.55
CA PRO A 297 25.35 -0.26 -18.34
C PRO A 297 26.60 -0.71 -17.56
N ASP A 298 26.92 -0.03 -16.46
CA ASP A 298 28.03 -0.27 -15.56
C ASP A 298 27.59 -0.78 -14.17
N ALA A 299 26.44 -1.46 -14.11
CA ALA A 299 25.99 -2.14 -12.89
C ALA A 299 26.98 -3.24 -12.47
N ASP A 300 27.26 -3.34 -11.17
CA ASP A 300 28.23 -4.26 -10.61
C ASP A 300 27.63 -5.67 -10.47
N ASP A 301 28.18 -6.64 -11.20
CA ASP A 301 27.72 -8.03 -11.18
C ASP A 301 27.79 -8.65 -9.77
N ILE A 302 28.82 -8.32 -8.99
CA ILE A 302 29.00 -8.81 -7.61
C ILE A 302 27.88 -8.29 -6.71
N ALA A 303 27.55 -7.00 -6.83
CA ALA A 303 26.50 -6.37 -6.03
C ALA A 303 25.11 -6.91 -6.41
N CYS A 304 24.86 -7.03 -7.72
CA CYS A 304 23.63 -7.62 -8.24
C CYS A 304 23.45 -9.07 -7.80
N GLY A 305 24.53 -9.86 -7.84
CA GLY A 305 24.52 -11.25 -7.41
C GLY A 305 24.23 -11.42 -5.91
N GLU A 306 24.70 -10.51 -5.06
CA GLU A 306 24.37 -10.58 -3.63
C GLU A 306 22.89 -10.27 -3.37
N ILE A 307 22.31 -9.29 -4.07
CA ILE A 307 20.86 -9.05 -3.99
C ILE A 307 20.07 -10.28 -4.48
N ASP A 308 20.47 -10.88 -5.61
CA ASP A 308 19.81 -12.09 -6.12
C ASP A 308 19.91 -13.24 -5.12
N ARG A 309 21.05 -13.39 -4.43
CA ARG A 309 21.24 -14.39 -3.37
C ARG A 309 20.27 -14.19 -2.21
N LEU A 310 19.96 -12.95 -1.84
CA LEU A 310 18.98 -12.65 -0.80
C LEU A 310 17.59 -13.18 -1.18
N PHE A 311 17.16 -12.96 -2.43
CA PHE A 311 15.85 -13.44 -2.90
C PHE A 311 15.78 -14.95 -3.09
N LEU A 312 16.82 -15.57 -3.65
CA LEU A 312 16.89 -17.02 -3.86
C LEU A 312 16.83 -17.81 -2.55
N SER A 313 17.16 -17.18 -1.43
CA SER A 313 17.06 -17.79 -0.09
C SER A 313 15.66 -17.71 0.53
N GLN A 314 14.71 -17.01 -0.09
CA GLN A 314 13.34 -16.86 0.39
C GLN A 314 12.43 -18.00 -0.09
N SER A 315 11.29 -18.19 0.59
CA SER A 315 10.28 -19.18 0.21
C SER A 315 9.59 -18.84 -1.11
N GLU A 316 9.01 -19.84 -1.77
CA GLU A 316 8.23 -19.67 -3.00
C GLU A 316 7.11 -18.64 -2.83
N ASP A 317 6.41 -18.64 -1.68
CA ASP A 317 5.34 -17.67 -1.40
C ASP A 317 5.84 -16.21 -1.41
N VAL A 318 7.05 -15.97 -0.88
CA VAL A 318 7.64 -14.61 -0.85
C VAL A 318 8.07 -14.21 -2.25
N GLN A 319 8.65 -15.13 -3.02
CA GLN A 319 9.03 -14.87 -4.40
C GLN A 319 7.80 -14.58 -5.27
N SER A 320 6.71 -15.33 -5.09
CA SER A 320 5.43 -15.09 -5.76
C SER A 320 4.88 -13.70 -5.44
N GLY A 321 4.85 -13.30 -4.16
CA GLY A 321 4.37 -11.97 -3.79
C GLY A 321 5.24 -10.83 -4.34
N LEU A 322 6.54 -11.06 -4.50
CA LEU A 322 7.45 -10.12 -5.15
C LEU A 322 7.22 -10.05 -6.68
N ASP A 323 6.78 -11.14 -7.31
CA ASP A 323 6.39 -11.14 -8.72
C ASP A 323 5.06 -10.40 -8.93
N ASP A 324 4.06 -10.68 -8.09
CA ASP A 324 2.76 -9.99 -8.08
C ASP A 324 2.94 -8.47 -7.93
N LEU A 325 3.90 -8.04 -7.09
CA LEU A 325 4.26 -6.64 -6.93
C LEU A 325 4.75 -6.01 -8.25
N ILE A 326 5.64 -6.69 -8.97
CA ILE A 326 6.21 -6.16 -10.21
C ILE A 326 5.12 -6.07 -11.28
N GLU A 327 4.26 -7.07 -11.35
CA GLU A 327 3.09 -7.06 -12.25
C GLU A 327 2.11 -5.95 -11.90
N ALA A 328 1.90 -5.65 -10.62
CA ALA A 328 1.08 -4.52 -10.19
C ALA A 328 1.69 -3.15 -10.54
N LEU A 329 3.02 -3.02 -10.47
CA LEU A 329 3.73 -1.76 -10.74
C LEU A 329 3.91 -1.46 -12.24
N TYR A 330 4.17 -2.48 -13.05
CA TYR A 330 4.53 -2.33 -14.46
C TYR A 330 3.46 -2.85 -15.43
N GLY A 331 2.48 -3.59 -14.91
CA GLY A 331 1.46 -4.29 -15.69
C GLY A 331 1.85 -5.74 -15.98
N GLU A 332 0.89 -6.66 -15.84
CA GLU A 332 1.06 -8.10 -16.07
C GLU A 332 1.60 -8.39 -17.48
N GLU A 333 0.95 -7.84 -18.50
CA GLU A 333 1.32 -8.09 -19.90
C GLU A 333 2.70 -7.53 -20.25
N ALA A 334 3.00 -6.30 -19.82
CA ALA A 334 4.29 -5.66 -20.05
C ALA A 334 5.44 -6.41 -19.35
N THR A 335 5.18 -6.90 -18.13
CA THR A 335 6.12 -7.74 -17.36
C THR A 335 6.39 -9.05 -18.09
N ARG A 336 5.35 -9.72 -18.58
CA ARG A 336 5.50 -10.96 -19.36
C ARG A 336 6.35 -10.74 -20.60
N MET A 337 6.04 -9.72 -21.40
CA MET A 337 6.79 -9.39 -22.61
C MET A 337 8.27 -9.10 -22.31
N ALA A 338 8.56 -8.28 -21.30
CA ALA A 338 9.94 -7.92 -20.94
C ALA A 338 10.76 -9.14 -20.47
N ARG A 339 10.13 -10.08 -19.74
CA ARG A 339 10.74 -11.35 -19.32
C ARG A 339 11.01 -12.27 -20.51
N GLU A 340 10.07 -12.39 -21.45
CA GLU A 340 10.24 -13.19 -22.68
C GLU A 340 11.36 -12.65 -23.56
N GLU A 341 11.47 -11.33 -23.70
CA GLU A 341 12.53 -10.65 -24.45
C GLU A 341 13.87 -10.63 -23.71
N SER A 342 13.90 -11.02 -22.44
CA SER A 342 15.08 -11.01 -21.58
C SER A 342 15.74 -9.64 -21.46
N ASP A 343 14.95 -8.56 -21.48
CA ASP A 343 15.42 -7.18 -21.41
C ASP A 343 16.35 -6.99 -20.19
N PRO A 344 17.64 -6.64 -20.40
CA PRO A 344 18.59 -6.48 -19.32
C PRO A 344 18.26 -5.29 -18.42
N GLU A 345 17.73 -4.19 -18.95
CA GLU A 345 17.42 -3.02 -18.14
C GLU A 345 16.18 -3.27 -17.27
N PHE A 346 15.16 -3.92 -17.84
CA PHE A 346 14.01 -4.36 -17.06
C PHE A 346 14.42 -5.25 -15.89
N ARG A 347 15.31 -6.23 -16.12
CA ARG A 347 15.79 -7.12 -15.04
C ARG A 347 16.55 -6.39 -13.94
N GLN A 348 17.34 -5.37 -14.29
CA GLN A 348 18.00 -4.54 -13.29
C GLN A 348 16.97 -3.76 -12.45
N ARG A 349 15.97 -3.13 -13.09
CA ARG A 349 14.89 -2.40 -12.42
C ARG A 349 14.05 -3.33 -11.52
N GLU A 350 13.67 -4.49 -12.04
CA GLU A 350 12.93 -5.53 -11.32
C GLU A 350 13.65 -5.93 -10.03
N ARG A 351 14.95 -6.24 -10.12
CA ARG A 351 15.78 -6.59 -8.96
C ARG A 351 15.79 -5.48 -7.91
N VAL A 352 15.98 -4.23 -8.35
CA VAL A 352 16.03 -3.09 -7.44
C VAL A 352 14.67 -2.85 -6.78
N CYS A 353 13.56 -2.90 -7.51
CA CYS A 353 12.22 -2.75 -6.94
C CYS A 353 11.92 -3.85 -5.91
N LYS A 354 12.24 -5.11 -6.22
CA LYS A 354 12.13 -6.22 -5.26
C LYS A 354 12.96 -5.97 -4.01
N PHE A 355 14.18 -5.44 -4.16
CA PHE A 355 15.08 -5.15 -3.04
C PHE A 355 14.52 -4.04 -2.16
N LEU A 356 14.12 -2.92 -2.75
CA LEU A 356 13.55 -1.79 -2.04
C LEU A 356 12.25 -2.18 -1.32
N HIS A 357 11.42 -3.03 -1.94
CA HIS A 357 10.23 -3.55 -1.27
C HIS A 357 10.59 -4.48 -0.10
N PHE A 358 11.50 -5.42 -0.31
CA PHE A 358 11.83 -6.45 0.67
C PHE A 358 12.66 -5.95 1.87
N VAL A 359 13.62 -5.06 1.63
CA VAL A 359 14.57 -4.57 2.65
C VAL A 359 14.24 -3.16 3.13
N GLY A 360 13.66 -2.32 2.29
CA GLY A 360 13.36 -0.93 2.63
C GLY A 360 12.25 -0.81 3.67
N ASP A 361 12.64 -0.74 4.95
CA ASP A 361 11.81 -0.21 6.05
C ASP A 361 11.78 1.32 5.93
N TYR A 362 10.79 1.84 5.22
CA TYR A 362 10.46 3.26 5.22
C TYR A 362 9.08 3.47 5.83
#